data_AF-A0A3C1M0N6-F1
#
_entry.id   AF-A0A3C1M0N6-F1
#
_cell.length_a   1.000
_cell.length_b   1.000
_cell.length_c   1.000
_cell.angle_alpha   90.00
_cell.angle_beta   90.00
_cell.angle_gamma   90.00
#
_symmetry.space_group_name_H-M   'P 1'
#
loop_
_entity.id
_entity.type
_entity.pdbx_description
1 polymer ?
#
loop_
_entity_poly.entity_id
_entity_poly.type
_entity_poly.pdbx_seq_one_letter_code
_entity_poly.pdbx_strand_id
1 'polypeptide(L)'
;MDTLGQFRSRYPGGSIQTEILPKVDGLHVVRATVSDGDRPLSTALGTDSHLEAAEDRAVERALRFVGVGSNIEAIGTATLTPSYSRPALPESYTPLPLSELLTPPVEAKPEAKPVKKAPPALPEEPLDLSDIISQTDVEMLRLGWDARQGKAYLKQAFNKESRQHLTVAELQQFLAYLQQQPARPDF
;
A
#
# COMPACT_ATOMS: atom_id res chain seq x y z
N MET A 1 19.24 -8.61 21.23
CA MET A 1 18.56 -7.88 22.33
C MET A 1 17.12 -8.33 22.31
N ASP A 2 16.76 -9.31 23.14
CA ASP A 2 15.42 -9.92 23.18
C ASP A 2 14.42 -8.98 23.88
N THR A 3 13.83 -8.07 23.10
CA THR A 3 12.87 -7.04 23.58
C THR A 3 11.58 -7.66 24.13
N LEU A 4 11.14 -8.79 23.56
CA LEU A 4 9.96 -9.52 24.01
C LEU A 4 10.17 -10.14 25.41
N GLY A 5 11.35 -10.70 25.68
CA GLY A 5 11.66 -11.29 27.00
C GLY A 5 11.66 -10.24 28.11
N GLN A 6 12.23 -9.06 27.83
CA GLN A 6 12.22 -7.92 28.77
C GLN A 6 10.80 -7.41 29.04
N PHE A 7 9.97 -7.31 28.00
CA PHE A 7 8.58 -6.93 28.14
C PHE A 7 7.81 -7.90 29.05
N ARG A 8 7.92 -9.22 28.81
CA ARG A 8 7.22 -10.24 29.62
C ARG A 8 7.68 -10.27 31.08
N SER A 9 8.95 -9.97 31.35
CA SER A 9 9.47 -9.88 32.72
C SER A 9 8.95 -8.65 33.47
N ARG A 10 8.72 -7.53 32.76
CA ARG A 10 8.25 -6.26 33.36
C ARG A 10 6.73 -6.18 33.45
N TYR A 11 6.03 -6.78 32.50
CA TYR A 11 4.58 -6.82 32.41
C TYR A 11 4.12 -8.28 32.27
N PRO A 12 4.02 -9.03 33.40
CA PRO A 12 3.62 -10.45 33.37
C PRO A 12 2.20 -10.66 32.83
N GLY A 13 1.33 -9.66 32.99
CA GLY A 13 -0.03 -9.61 32.42
C GLY A 13 -0.13 -8.82 31.12
N GLY A 14 1.01 -8.40 30.55
CA GLY A 14 1.05 -7.62 29.32
C GLY A 14 0.62 -8.45 28.11
N SER A 15 -0.25 -7.87 27.28
CA SER A 15 -0.70 -8.46 26.01
C SER A 15 -0.18 -7.67 24.83
N ILE A 16 0.12 -8.37 23.74
CA ILE A 16 0.47 -7.79 22.45
C ILE A 16 -0.61 -8.23 21.48
N GLN A 17 -1.33 -7.28 20.91
CA GLN A 17 -2.35 -7.51 19.90
C GLN A 17 -1.87 -6.97 18.56
N THR A 18 -1.87 -7.82 17.54
CA THR A 18 -1.57 -7.43 16.16
C THR A 18 -2.85 -7.38 15.33
N GLU A 19 -2.96 -6.37 14.48
CA GLU A 19 -4.11 -6.15 13.61
C GLU A 19 -3.64 -5.83 12.20
N ILE A 20 -4.17 -6.57 11.23
CA ILE A 20 -3.86 -6.37 9.82
C ILE A 20 -4.78 -5.27 9.29
N LEU A 21 -4.19 -4.21 8.75
CA LEU A 21 -4.89 -3.08 8.16
C LEU A 21 -4.99 -3.25 6.63
N PRO A 22 -5.86 -2.46 5.96
CA PRO A 22 -5.92 -2.44 4.51
C PRO A 22 -4.54 -2.17 3.89
N LYS A 23 -4.23 -2.89 2.81
CA LYS A 23 -2.96 -2.72 2.10
C LYS A 23 -2.86 -1.31 1.53
N VAL A 24 -1.69 -0.70 1.67
CA VAL A 24 -1.35 0.60 1.07
C VAL A 24 -0.25 0.34 0.05
N ASP A 25 -0.47 0.74 -1.20
CA ASP A 25 0.48 0.53 -2.31
C ASP A 25 0.94 -0.94 -2.49
N GLY A 26 0.04 -1.90 -2.24
CA GLY A 26 0.33 -3.33 -2.32
C GLY A 26 1.13 -3.89 -1.14
N LEU A 27 1.51 -3.06 -0.17
CA LEU A 27 2.24 -3.46 1.03
C LEU A 27 1.26 -3.90 2.14
N HIS A 28 1.64 -4.93 2.89
CA HIS A 28 0.97 -5.32 4.12
C HIS A 28 1.23 -4.28 5.19
N VAL A 29 0.15 -3.81 5.83
CA VAL A 29 0.20 -2.87 6.94
C VAL A 29 -0.30 -3.58 8.19
N VAL A 30 0.50 -3.61 9.24
CA VAL A 30 0.15 -4.23 10.52
C VAL A 30 0.28 -3.22 11.64
N ARG A 31 -0.72 -3.17 12.52
CA ARG A 31 -0.72 -2.41 13.76
C ARG A 31 -0.45 -3.36 14.92
N ALA A 32 0.58 -3.08 15.71
CA ALA A 32 0.85 -3.78 16.96
C ALA A 32 0.51 -2.86 18.13
N THR A 33 -0.34 -3.31 19.03
CA THR A 33 -0.71 -2.62 20.27
C THR A 33 -0.23 -3.47 21.44
N VAL A 34 0.60 -2.86 22.29
CA VAL A 34 1.08 -3.45 23.53
C VAL A 34 0.29 -2.82 24.67
N SER A 35 -0.37 -3.64 25.49
CA SER A 35 -1.17 -3.20 26.63
C SER A 35 -0.81 -4.00 27.87
N ASP A 36 -1.09 -3.42 29.05
CA ASP A 36 -1.03 -4.11 30.34
C ASP A 36 -2.42 -3.98 30.98
N GLY A 37 -3.20 -5.06 30.90
CA GLY A 37 -4.64 -5.03 31.19
C GLY A 37 -5.40 -4.05 30.27
N ASP A 38 -6.13 -3.12 30.87
CA ASP A 38 -6.94 -2.12 30.15
C ASP A 38 -6.13 -0.90 29.67
N ARG A 39 -4.84 -0.82 30.02
CA ARG A 39 -3.99 0.32 29.70
C ARG A 39 -3.13 0.04 28.46
N PRO A 40 -3.36 0.72 27.31
CA PRO A 40 -2.43 0.65 26.19
C PRO A 40 -1.11 1.34 26.59
N LEU A 41 -0.01 0.63 26.43
CA LEU A 41 1.35 1.13 26.69
C LEU A 41 1.98 1.72 25.43
N SER A 42 1.80 1.05 24.29
CA SER A 42 2.35 1.51 23.01
C SER A 42 1.55 0.96 21.82
N THR A 43 1.49 1.75 20.75
CA THR A 43 1.02 1.29 19.44
C THR A 43 2.08 1.62 18.40
N ALA A 44 2.35 0.69 17.49
CA ALA A 44 3.22 0.91 16.35
C ALA A 44 2.64 0.30 15.07
N LEU A 45 3.09 0.83 13.94
CA LEU A 45 2.76 0.34 12.60
C LEU A 45 3.99 -0.27 11.94
N GLY A 46 3.79 -1.34 11.19
CA GLY A 46 4.79 -1.98 10.35
C GLY A 46 4.25 -2.14 8.93
N THR A 47 5.08 -1.80 7.95
CA THR A 47 4.77 -1.97 6.53
C THR A 47 5.84 -2.81 5.85
N ASP A 48 5.43 -3.83 5.09
CA ASP A 48 6.31 -4.63 4.25
C ASP A 48 5.56 -5.31 3.10
N SER A 49 6.31 -5.77 2.11
CA SER A 49 5.85 -6.69 1.06
C SER A 49 5.28 -8.02 1.60
N HIS A 50 5.80 -8.53 2.73
CA HIS A 50 5.35 -9.78 3.36
C HIS A 50 4.63 -9.51 4.68
N LEU A 51 3.57 -10.27 4.96
CA LEU A 51 2.77 -10.12 6.18
C LEU A 51 3.60 -10.32 7.45
N GLU A 52 4.36 -11.42 7.52
CA GLU A 52 5.21 -11.76 8.66
C GLU A 52 6.25 -10.66 8.93
N ALA A 53 6.92 -10.17 7.89
CA ALA A 53 7.89 -9.08 8.02
C ALA A 53 7.23 -7.74 8.44
N ALA A 54 5.99 -7.47 8.02
CA ALA A 54 5.24 -6.29 8.44
C ALA A 54 4.84 -6.39 9.93
N GLU A 55 4.44 -7.59 10.36
CA GLU A 55 4.10 -7.87 11.76
C GLU A 55 5.32 -7.76 12.67
N ASP A 56 6.42 -8.44 12.34
CA ASP A 56 7.68 -8.37 13.09
C ASP A 56 8.12 -6.91 13.26
N ARG A 57 8.02 -6.12 12.19
CA ARG A 57 8.33 -4.69 12.20
C ARG A 57 7.42 -3.87 13.09
N ALA A 58 6.13 -4.21 13.17
CA ALA A 58 5.19 -3.52 14.04
C ALA A 58 5.44 -3.87 15.51
N VAL A 59 5.60 -5.17 15.81
CA VAL A 59 5.83 -5.69 17.15
C VAL A 59 7.16 -5.18 17.72
N GLU A 60 8.24 -5.25 16.94
CA GLU A 60 9.55 -4.76 17.35
C GLU A 60 9.51 -3.27 17.71
N ARG A 61 8.80 -2.45 16.91
CA ARG A 61 8.64 -1.02 17.17
C ARG A 61 7.80 -0.76 18.42
N ALA A 62 6.70 -1.48 18.61
CA ALA A 62 5.85 -1.30 19.79
C ALA A 62 6.61 -1.68 21.07
N LEU A 63 7.35 -2.79 21.06
CA LEU A 63 8.14 -3.24 22.20
C LEU A 63 9.31 -2.31 22.54
N ARG A 64 9.97 -1.74 21.52
CA ARG A 64 11.02 -0.73 21.74
C ARG A 64 10.50 0.48 22.54
N PHE A 65 9.30 0.95 22.24
CA PHE A 65 8.69 2.08 22.95
C PHE A 65 8.28 1.76 24.40
N VAL A 66 8.01 0.49 24.73
CA VAL A 66 7.68 0.07 26.11
C VAL A 66 8.94 -0.07 26.99
N GLY A 67 10.11 -0.30 26.39
CA GLY A 67 11.40 -0.42 27.10
C GLY A 67 12.08 0.91 27.44
N VAL A 68 11.80 1.98 26.68
CA VAL A 68 12.43 3.30 26.85
C VAL A 68 11.45 4.22 27.58
N GLY A 69 11.58 4.30 28.90
CA GLY A 69 10.94 5.38 29.65
C GLY A 69 11.42 6.74 29.11
N SER A 70 10.47 7.65 28.90
CA SER A 70 10.67 9.10 28.76
C SER A 70 11.06 9.63 27.37
N ASN A 71 10.06 10.01 26.57
CA ASN A 71 9.67 11.40 26.31
C ASN A 71 8.79 11.44 25.05
N ILE A 72 7.47 11.52 25.23
CA ILE A 72 6.55 11.84 24.13
C ILE A 72 6.66 13.36 23.91
N GLU A 73 7.67 13.80 23.17
CA GLU A 73 7.63 15.11 22.54
C GLU A 73 7.27 14.95 21.06
N ALA A 74 6.01 15.28 20.80
CA ALA A 74 5.44 15.68 19.53
C ALA A 74 5.53 14.67 18.38
N ILE A 75 4.50 13.82 18.21
CA ILE A 75 3.50 13.97 17.13
C ILE A 75 2.16 13.34 17.58
N GLY A 76 1.13 14.18 17.74
CA GLY A 76 -0.28 13.80 17.54
C GLY A 76 -0.96 12.98 18.63
N THR A 77 -1.25 13.59 19.78
CA THR A 77 -2.40 13.19 20.60
C THR A 77 -3.69 13.46 19.83
N ALA A 78 -4.17 12.49 19.06
CA ALA A 78 -5.57 12.43 18.63
C ALA A 78 -6.31 11.47 19.56
N THR A 79 -6.71 12.02 20.70
CA THR A 79 -7.70 11.46 21.62
C THR A 79 -8.96 11.13 20.80
N LEU A 80 -9.23 9.85 20.54
CA LEU A 80 -10.53 9.42 20.03
C LEU A 80 -11.55 9.44 21.19
N THR A 81 -11.84 10.63 21.69
CA THR A 81 -13.22 10.96 22.04
C THR A 81 -13.89 11.43 20.74
N PRO A 82 -14.99 10.83 20.28
CA PRO A 82 -15.84 11.48 19.28
C PRO A 82 -16.58 12.62 19.98
N SER A 83 -15.86 13.69 20.33
CA SER A 83 -16.48 14.96 20.70
C SER A 83 -16.52 15.79 19.43
N TYR A 84 -17.69 15.77 18.81
CA TYR A 84 -18.06 16.64 17.70
C TYR A 84 -18.12 18.09 18.22
N SER A 85 -16.98 18.72 18.49
CA SER A 85 -16.91 20.18 18.59
C SER A 85 -16.77 20.74 17.19
N ARG A 86 -17.93 20.80 16.53
CA ARG A 86 -18.21 21.74 15.44
C ARG A 86 -17.61 23.10 15.83
N PRO A 87 -16.74 23.73 15.02
CA PRO A 87 -16.54 25.16 15.14
C PRO A 87 -17.91 25.78 14.95
N ALA A 88 -18.43 26.43 15.98
CA ALA A 88 -19.59 27.30 15.83
C ALA A 88 -19.15 28.44 14.90
N LEU A 89 -19.24 28.20 13.60
CA LEU A 89 -19.33 29.28 12.63
C LEU A 89 -20.60 30.04 13.00
N PRO A 90 -20.54 31.36 13.22
CA PRO A 90 -21.69 32.14 13.63
C PRO A 90 -22.83 31.93 12.63
N GLU A 91 -24.03 31.68 13.15
CA GLU A 91 -25.24 31.53 12.35
C GLU A 91 -25.51 32.83 11.58
N SER A 92 -25.05 32.89 10.34
CA SER A 92 -25.64 33.73 9.30
C SER A 92 -24.99 33.38 7.98
N TYR A 93 -25.49 32.34 7.31
CA TYR A 93 -25.56 32.43 5.86
C TYR A 93 -26.72 31.61 5.31
N THR A 94 -27.68 32.34 4.77
CA THR A 94 -28.77 31.90 3.91
C THR A 94 -28.26 31.04 2.75
N PRO A 95 -28.92 29.92 2.42
CA PRO A 95 -28.53 29.12 1.26
C PRO A 95 -28.88 29.87 -0.03
N LEU A 96 -27.88 30.11 -0.88
CA LEU A 96 -28.10 30.57 -2.25
C LEU A 96 -28.45 29.38 -3.16
N PRO A 97 -29.48 29.51 -4.02
CA PRO A 97 -29.97 28.40 -4.84
C PRO A 97 -29.01 27.97 -5.96
N LEU A 98 -29.03 26.66 -6.17
CA LEU A 98 -28.30 25.87 -7.15
C LEU A 98 -28.85 26.10 -8.57
N SER A 99 -28.45 27.16 -9.27
CA SER A 99 -28.69 27.31 -10.71
C SER A 99 -27.81 28.41 -11.29
N GLU A 100 -27.31 28.18 -12.51
CA GLU A 100 -26.63 29.15 -13.37
C GLU A 100 -25.17 29.45 -12.97
N LEU A 101 -24.17 29.47 -13.85
CA LEU A 101 -24.09 29.36 -15.29
C LEU A 101 -22.57 29.35 -15.58
N LEU A 102 -22.13 28.58 -16.58
CA LEU A 102 -21.01 28.94 -17.48
C LEU A 102 -19.57 28.97 -16.91
N THR A 103 -18.84 27.89 -17.23
CA THR A 103 -17.63 27.85 -18.11
C THR A 103 -16.47 28.87 -18.01
N PRO A 104 -15.24 28.47 -18.45
CA PRO A 104 -13.93 28.91 -17.94
C PRO A 104 -13.34 30.12 -18.70
N PRO A 105 -12.10 30.58 -18.35
CA PRO A 105 -11.07 30.59 -19.39
C PRO A 105 -9.65 30.17 -18.96
N VAL A 106 -9.03 29.46 -19.91
CA VAL A 106 -7.64 29.01 -20.08
C VAL A 106 -6.66 30.17 -20.25
N GLU A 107 -5.41 30.04 -19.76
CA GLU A 107 -4.13 30.37 -20.46
C GLU A 107 -2.95 30.25 -19.46
N ALA A 108 -1.77 29.70 -19.77
CA ALA A 108 -1.21 29.25 -21.04
C ALA A 108 -0.14 28.16 -20.80
N LYS A 109 -0.23 27.10 -21.61
CA LYS A 109 0.89 26.25 -22.05
C LYS A 109 1.51 26.92 -23.28
N PRO A 110 2.81 26.74 -23.57
CA PRO A 110 3.17 26.16 -24.86
C PRO A 110 4.37 25.20 -24.71
N GLU A 111 4.63 24.17 -25.50
CA GLU A 111 4.05 23.57 -26.71
C GLU A 111 4.85 22.25 -26.86
N ALA A 112 4.23 21.08 -27.01
CA ALA A 112 3.82 20.46 -28.28
C ALA A 112 5.01 19.80 -29.02
N LYS A 113 4.96 18.64 -29.69
CA LYS A 113 3.99 17.60 -30.14
C LYS A 113 4.87 16.59 -30.98
N PRO A 114 4.40 15.51 -31.68
CA PRO A 114 3.03 15.15 -32.09
C PRO A 114 2.59 13.68 -31.82
N VAL A 115 1.31 13.44 -31.46
CA VAL A 115 0.16 13.00 -32.31
C VAL A 115 0.41 11.68 -33.06
N LYS A 116 -0.39 10.63 -32.80
CA LYS A 116 -1.52 10.11 -33.61
C LYS A 116 -1.89 8.74 -33.00
N LYS A 117 -3.12 8.25 -32.85
CA LYS A 117 -4.52 8.59 -33.17
C LYS A 117 -5.36 7.63 -32.32
N ALA A 118 -6.47 8.04 -31.72
CA ALA A 118 -7.58 7.10 -31.50
C ALA A 118 -8.25 6.86 -32.87
N PRO A 119 -8.90 5.70 -33.15
CA PRO A 119 -10.26 5.46 -32.64
C PRO A 119 -10.58 3.94 -32.46
N PRO A 120 -11.85 3.50 -32.37
CA PRO A 120 -12.50 2.94 -31.18
C PRO A 120 -12.83 1.44 -31.30
N ALA A 121 -12.64 0.62 -30.27
CA ALA A 121 -13.16 -0.75 -30.31
C ALA A 121 -13.38 -1.36 -28.93
N LEU A 122 -14.67 -1.60 -28.67
CA LEU A 122 -15.24 -2.68 -27.86
C LEU A 122 -15.11 -2.58 -26.33
N PRO A 123 -16.15 -3.04 -25.60
CA PRO A 123 -16.03 -3.30 -24.18
C PRO A 123 -15.11 -4.52 -24.02
N GLU A 124 -13.80 -4.26 -23.96
CA GLU A 124 -12.86 -5.27 -23.48
C GLU A 124 -13.22 -5.47 -22.01
N GLU A 125 -13.74 -6.66 -21.70
CA GLU A 125 -14.02 -7.12 -20.36
C GLU A 125 -12.92 -6.61 -19.42
N PRO A 126 -13.23 -6.07 -18.23
CA PRO A 126 -12.21 -5.67 -17.28
C PRO A 126 -11.49 -6.95 -16.84
N LEU A 127 -10.54 -7.40 -17.64
CA LEU A 127 -9.59 -8.43 -17.28
C LEU A 127 -8.87 -7.88 -16.08
N ASP A 128 -9.19 -8.48 -14.94
CA ASP A 128 -8.67 -8.04 -13.67
C ASP A 128 -7.14 -8.14 -13.72
N LEU A 129 -6.47 -7.02 -13.47
CA LEU A 129 -5.00 -6.96 -13.36
C LEU A 129 -4.47 -8.06 -12.43
N SER A 130 -5.27 -8.43 -11.42
CA SER A 130 -5.01 -9.53 -10.49
C SER A 130 -4.87 -10.90 -11.19
N ASP A 131 -5.73 -11.22 -12.15
CA ASP A 131 -5.69 -12.51 -12.85
C ASP A 131 -4.47 -12.61 -13.75
N ILE A 132 -4.14 -11.52 -14.46
CA ILE A 132 -2.96 -11.48 -15.34
C ILE A 132 -1.67 -11.53 -14.50
N ILE A 133 -1.63 -10.89 -13.33
CA ILE A 133 -0.49 -10.99 -12.40
C ILE A 133 -0.31 -12.44 -11.96
N SER A 134 -1.39 -13.10 -11.54
CA SER A 134 -1.37 -14.50 -11.11
C SER A 134 -0.90 -15.43 -12.22
N GLN A 135 -1.40 -15.24 -13.44
CA GLN A 135 -0.99 -16.01 -14.61
C GLN A 135 0.50 -15.79 -14.94
N THR A 136 0.97 -14.56 -14.80
CA THR A 136 2.38 -14.21 -15.01
C THR A 136 3.28 -14.90 -13.99
N ASP A 137 2.85 -15.02 -12.72
CA ASP A 137 3.59 -15.77 -11.70
C ASP A 137 3.68 -17.26 -12.06
N VAL A 138 2.58 -17.87 -12.54
CA VAL A 138 2.58 -19.27 -12.99
C VAL A 138 3.54 -19.49 -14.16
N GLU A 139 3.56 -18.59 -15.16
CA GLU A 139 4.47 -18.70 -16.31
C GLU A 139 5.94 -18.54 -15.91
N MET A 140 6.25 -17.62 -15.01
CA MET A 140 7.61 -17.52 -14.49
C MET A 140 8.03 -18.77 -13.72
N LEU A 141 7.15 -19.34 -12.89
CA LEU A 141 7.40 -20.59 -12.18
C LEU A 141 7.67 -21.73 -13.17
N ARG A 142 6.87 -21.81 -14.25
CA ARG A 142 7.06 -22.78 -15.34
C ARG A 142 8.43 -22.67 -16.01
N LEU A 143 8.93 -21.45 -16.18
CA LEU A 143 10.24 -21.18 -16.78
C LEU A 143 11.40 -21.31 -15.77
N GLY A 144 11.11 -21.50 -14.47
CA GLY A 144 12.10 -21.45 -13.41
C GLY A 144 12.68 -20.04 -13.20
N TRP A 145 11.98 -19.01 -13.63
CA TRP A 145 12.37 -17.62 -13.42
C TRP A 145 12.14 -17.22 -11.97
N ASP A 146 13.16 -16.63 -11.35
CA ASP A 146 13.02 -16.03 -10.03
C ASP A 146 12.46 -14.60 -10.11
N ALA A 147 12.01 -14.08 -8.97
CA ALA A 147 11.49 -12.72 -8.88
C ALA A 147 12.51 -11.63 -9.30
N ARG A 148 13.82 -11.92 -9.24
CA ARG A 148 14.90 -11.00 -9.63
C ARG A 148 15.01 -10.92 -11.15
N GLN A 149 14.92 -12.05 -11.85
CA GLN A 149 14.91 -12.12 -13.32
C GLN A 149 13.68 -11.42 -13.88
N GLY A 150 12.50 -11.69 -13.31
CA GLY A 150 11.28 -10.97 -13.67
C GLY A 150 11.42 -9.47 -13.47
N LYS A 151 11.91 -9.02 -12.30
CA LYS A 151 12.14 -7.60 -12.00
C LYS A 151 13.15 -6.95 -12.95
N ALA A 152 14.25 -7.62 -13.27
CA ALA A 152 15.27 -7.13 -14.19
C ALA A 152 14.69 -6.93 -15.60
N TYR A 153 13.89 -7.88 -16.08
CA TYR A 153 13.22 -7.75 -17.38
C TYR A 153 12.24 -6.57 -17.40
N LEU A 154 11.44 -6.39 -16.34
CA LEU A 154 10.48 -5.29 -16.27
C LEU A 154 11.16 -3.91 -16.25
N LYS A 155 12.30 -3.83 -15.57
CA LYS A 155 13.11 -2.61 -15.53
C LYS A 155 13.71 -2.30 -16.91
N GLN A 156 14.07 -3.31 -17.68
CA GLN A 156 14.65 -3.13 -19.02
C GLN A 156 13.59 -2.88 -20.11
N ALA A 157 12.47 -3.61 -20.08
CA ALA A 157 11.45 -3.57 -21.12
C ALA A 157 10.43 -2.43 -20.92
N PHE A 158 10.06 -2.14 -19.66
CA PHE A 158 9.01 -1.19 -19.31
C PHE A 158 9.49 -0.02 -18.45
N ASN A 159 10.76 -0.01 -18.03
CA ASN A 159 11.31 0.94 -17.06
C ASN A 159 10.54 0.94 -15.72
N LYS A 160 9.97 -0.21 -15.34
CA LYS A 160 9.20 -0.41 -14.11
C LYS A 160 9.79 -1.53 -13.26
N GLU A 161 9.70 -1.37 -11.95
CA GLU A 161 10.33 -2.29 -11.01
C GLU A 161 9.35 -3.33 -10.41
N SER A 162 8.05 -3.20 -10.70
CA SER A 162 7.00 -4.07 -10.19
C SER A 162 5.93 -4.32 -11.25
N ARG A 163 5.42 -5.57 -11.29
CA ARG A 163 4.29 -5.93 -12.16
C ARG A 163 3.00 -5.22 -11.80
N GLN A 164 2.89 -4.81 -10.53
CA GLN A 164 1.75 -4.05 -10.03
C GLN A 164 1.70 -2.61 -10.58
N HIS A 165 2.82 -2.10 -11.12
CA HIS A 165 2.86 -0.78 -11.77
C HIS A 165 2.65 -0.86 -13.29
N LEU A 166 2.53 -2.07 -13.85
CA LEU A 166 2.24 -2.26 -15.27
C LEU A 166 0.75 -2.01 -15.52
N THR A 167 0.47 -1.44 -16.67
CA THR A 167 -0.89 -1.41 -17.23
C THR A 167 -1.26 -2.79 -17.75
N VAL A 168 -2.56 -3.02 -17.96
CA VAL A 168 -3.09 -4.29 -18.52
C VAL A 168 -2.32 -4.69 -19.79
N ALA A 169 -2.12 -3.75 -20.71
CA ALA A 169 -1.44 -3.98 -21.99
C ALA A 169 0.04 -4.37 -21.82
N GLU A 170 0.78 -3.70 -20.93
CA GLU A 170 2.18 -4.02 -20.66
C GLU A 170 2.33 -5.38 -19.97
N LEU A 171 1.42 -5.69 -19.06
CA LEU A 171 1.40 -6.97 -18.36
C LEU A 171 1.05 -8.12 -19.30
N GLN A 172 0.13 -7.90 -20.25
CA GLN A 172 -0.15 -8.84 -21.34
C GLN A 172 1.06 -9.04 -22.25
N GLN A 173 1.79 -7.97 -22.60
CA GLN A 173 3.05 -8.09 -23.36
C GLN A 173 4.09 -8.92 -22.61
N PHE A 174 4.19 -8.73 -21.30
CA PHE A 174 5.10 -9.52 -20.48
C PHE A 174 4.68 -10.99 -20.40
N LEU A 175 3.39 -11.27 -20.17
CA LEU A 175 2.84 -12.62 -20.16
C LEU A 175 3.05 -13.34 -21.51
N ALA A 176 2.75 -12.65 -22.61
CA ALA A 176 2.96 -13.18 -23.96
C ALA A 176 4.44 -13.51 -24.22
N TYR A 177 5.36 -12.67 -23.73
CA TYR A 177 6.79 -12.93 -23.81
C TYR A 177 7.19 -14.21 -23.04
N LEU A 178 6.68 -14.41 -21.82
CA LEU A 178 6.97 -15.62 -21.03
C LEU A 178 6.40 -16.88 -21.69
N GLN A 179 5.21 -16.80 -22.28
CA GLN A 179 4.60 -17.93 -22.99
C GLN A 179 5.41 -18.37 -24.22
N GLN A 180 6.12 -17.44 -24.86
CA GLN A 180 7.00 -17.74 -26.01
C GLN A 180 8.36 -18.32 -25.62
N GLN A 181 8.75 -18.24 -24.34
CA GLN A 181 9.99 -18.85 -23.89
C GLN A 181 9.85 -20.37 -23.79
N PRO A 182 10.87 -21.15 -24.22
CA PRO A 182 10.87 -22.58 -24.03
C PRO A 182 10.89 -22.89 -22.54
N ALA A 183 10.02 -23.83 -22.11
CA ALA A 183 10.10 -24.38 -20.75
C ALA A 183 11.50 -24.92 -20.52
N ARG A 184 12.05 -24.72 -19.31
CA ARG A 184 13.35 -25.28 -18.96
C ARG A 184 13.28 -26.80 -19.19
N PRO A 185 14.20 -27.41 -19.94
CA PRO A 185 14.24 -28.86 -20.05
C PRO A 185 14.50 -29.41 -18.65
N ASP A 186 13.57 -30.20 -18.14
CA ASP A 186 13.75 -30.97 -16.91
C ASP A 186 15.02 -31.83 -17.07
N PHE A 187 15.99 -31.65 -16.16
CA PHE A 187 17.13 -32.55 -15.99
C PHE A 187 16.99 -33.27 -14.66
#